data_AF-A0A6N6S4L8-F1
#
_entry.id   AF-A0A6N6S4L8-F1
#
_cell.length_a   1.000
_cell.length_b   1.000
_cell.length_c   1.000
_cell.angle_alpha   90.00
_cell.angle_beta   90.00
_cell.angle_gamma   90.00
#
_symmetry.space_group_name_H-M   'P 1'
#
loop_
_entity.id
_entity.type
_entity.pdbx_description
1 polymer ?
#
loop_
_entity_poly.entity_id
_entity_poly.type
_entity_poly.pdbx_seq_one_letter_code
_entity_poly.pdbx_strand_id
1 'polypeptide(L)' 'MNNLSNFYNSLVLSFFIIMSAFILVPNISLAAQEITGVPGSPDATRTIDGKQLPAPPLPFGGEIKENASQSKP' A
#
# COMPACT_ATOMS: atom_id res chain seq x y z
N MET A 1 53.45 11.25 -17.92
CA MET A 1 52.75 10.77 -16.71
C MET A 1 51.27 11.20 -16.65
N ASN A 2 50.70 11.72 -17.73
CA ASN A 2 49.49 12.53 -17.69
C ASN A 2 48.24 11.67 -17.89
N ASN A 3 48.38 10.54 -18.59
CA ASN A 3 47.26 9.64 -18.89
C ASN A 3 46.75 8.89 -17.64
N LEU A 4 47.65 8.54 -16.72
CA LEU A 4 47.28 7.83 -15.49
C LEU A 4 46.59 8.75 -14.48
N SER A 5 47.03 10.00 -14.35
CA SER A 5 46.35 11.01 -13.54
C SER A 5 44.99 11.41 -14.13
N ASN A 6 44.89 11.50 -15.46
CA ASN A 6 43.61 11.79 -16.14
C ASN A 6 42.61 10.64 -15.96
N PHE A 7 43.07 9.39 -16.00
CA PHE A 7 42.24 8.22 -15.74
C PHE A 7 41.72 8.20 -14.29
N TYR A 8 42.58 8.48 -13.31
CA TYR A 8 42.18 8.56 -11.91
C TYR A 8 41.17 9.68 -11.64
N ASN A 9 41.37 10.86 -12.23
CA ASN A 9 40.43 11.98 -12.11
C ASN A 9 39.06 11.65 -12.72
N SER A 10 39.02 10.89 -13.83
CA SER A 10 37.77 10.40 -14.43
C SER A 10 37.04 9.39 -13.52
N LEU A 11 37.78 8.50 -12.87
CA LEU A 11 37.24 7.55 -11.89
C LEU A 11 36.65 8.27 -10.65
N VAL A 12 37.37 9.27 -10.13
CA VAL A 12 36.90 10.07 -9.00
C VAL A 12 35.67 10.89 -9.36
N LEU A 13 35.66 11.52 -10.55
CA LEU A 13 34.52 12.30 -11.02
C LEU A 13 33.26 11.44 -11.21
N SER A 14 33.41 10.26 -11.81
CA SER A 14 32.30 9.30 -11.96
C SER A 14 31.77 8.80 -10.62
N PHE A 15 32.65 8.57 -9.63
CA PHE A 15 32.23 8.23 -8.27
C PHE A 15 31.40 9.34 -7.61
N PHE A 16 31.82 10.61 -7.75
CA PHE A 16 31.05 11.76 -7.25
C PHE A 16 29.71 11.95 -7.97
N ILE A 17 29.64 11.71 -9.27
CA ILE A 17 28.39 11.78 -10.05
C ILE A 17 27.40 10.69 -9.59
N ILE A 18 27.88 9.46 -9.39
CA ILE A 18 27.05 8.35 -8.91
C ILE A 18 26.55 8.61 -7.48
N MET A 19 27.39 9.15 -6.59
CA MET A 19 26.98 9.52 -5.24
C MET A 19 25.95 10.65 -5.24
N SER A 20 26.13 11.67 -6.07
CA SER A 20 25.17 12.77 -6.23
C SER A 20 23.80 12.29 -6.72
N ALA A 21 23.76 11.33 -7.65
CA ALA A 21 22.52 10.79 -8.19
C ALA A 21 21.71 10.02 -7.12
N PHE A 22 22.38 9.41 -6.13
CA PHE A 22 21.73 8.70 -5.04
C PHE A 22 21.12 9.64 -3.98
N ILE A 23 21.66 10.85 -3.84
CA ILE A 23 21.15 11.88 -2.91
C ILE A 23 19.88 12.55 -3.46
N LEU A 24 19.71 12.56 -4.79
CA LEU A 24 18.55 13.15 -5.46
C LEU A 24 17.40 12.16 -5.70
N VAL A 25 17.33 11.06 -4.94
CA VAL A 25 16.10 10.25 -4.90
C VAL A 25 15.09 11.02 -4.04
N PRO A 26 13.99 11.55 -4.61
CA PRO A 26 12.96 12.16 -3.79
C PRO A 26 12.46 11.12 -2.80
N ASN A 27 12.32 11.50 -1.53
CA ASN A 27 11.56 10.73 -0.55
C ASN A 27 10.11 10.76 -1.03
N ILE A 28 9.76 9.85 -1.95
CA ILE A 28 8.38 9.64 -2.35
C ILE A 28 7.72 9.13 -1.09
N SER A 29 7.01 10.02 -0.37
CA SER A 29 6.11 9.59 0.68
C SER A 29 5.05 8.76 -0.04
N LEU A 30 5.22 7.44 -0.04
CA LEU A 30 4.15 6.55 -0.43
C LEU A 30 3.00 6.95 0.49
N ALA A 31 1.89 7.41 -0.11
CA ALA A 31 0.63 7.58 0.59
C ALA A 31 0.14 6.17 1.00
N ALA A 32 0.82 5.60 1.99
CA ALA A 32 0.49 4.33 2.60
C ALA A 32 -0.85 4.54 3.31
N GLN A 33 -1.71 3.53 3.18
CA GLN A 33 -3.10 3.56 3.65
C GLN A 33 -3.29 4.35 4.94
N GLU A 34 -4.21 5.30 4.89
CA GLU A 34 -4.62 6.10 6.05
C GLU A 34 -5.25 5.16 7.08
N ILE A 35 -4.48 4.88 8.13
CA ILE A 35 -4.95 4.25 9.36
C ILE A 35 -4.85 5.34 10.41
N THR A 36 -5.99 5.81 10.91
CA THR A 36 -6.01 6.75 12.04
C THR A 36 -5.90 5.92 13.32
N GLY A 37 -4.84 6.16 14.10
CA GLY A 37 -4.56 5.42 15.34
C GLY A 37 -3.53 4.30 15.18
N VAL A 38 -3.25 3.59 16.28
CA VAL A 38 -2.32 2.44 16.28
C VAL A 38 -3.08 1.20 15.78
N PRO A 39 -2.61 0.49 14.73
CA PRO A 39 -3.25 -0.74 14.26
C PRO A 39 -3.48 -1.74 15.40
N GLY A 40 -4.73 -2.19 15.56
CA GLY A 40 -5.14 -3.10 16.64
C GLY A 40 -5.62 -2.41 17.93
N SER A 41 -5.52 -1.08 18.03
CA SER A 41 -6.20 -0.31 19.07
C SER A 41 -7.72 -0.29 18.85
N PRO A 42 -8.55 -0.22 19.92
CA PRO A 42 -9.99 0.02 19.78
C PRO A 42 -10.34 1.28 18.99
N ASP A 43 -9.47 2.29 19.02
CA ASP A 43 -9.64 3.56 18.31
C ASP A 43 -9.10 3.55 16.87
N ALA A 44 -8.56 2.42 16.40
CA ALA A 44 -8.01 2.32 15.05
C ALA A 44 -9.13 2.36 14.00
N THR A 45 -9.10 3.35 13.11
CA THR A 45 -10.07 3.50 12.02
C THR A 45 -9.36 3.50 10.67
N ARG A 46 -10.02 2.98 9.63
CA ARG A 46 -9.54 2.99 8.24
C ARG A 46 -10.61 3.55 7.32
N THR A 47 -10.25 4.54 6.53
CA THR A 47 -11.13 5.10 5.49
C THR A 47 -11.16 4.16 4.29
N ILE A 48 -12.36 3.80 3.84
CA ILE A 48 -12.58 3.03 2.61
C ILE A 48 -13.30 3.91 1.59
N ASP A 49 -12.94 3.80 0.31
CA ASP A 49 -13.47 4.63 -0.78
C ASP A 49 -15.00 4.51 -0.98
N GLY A 50 -15.65 3.49 -0.42
CA GLY A 50 -17.12 3.33 -0.45
C GLY A 50 -17.73 3.14 -1.86
N LYS A 51 -16.91 3.11 -2.92
CA LYS A 51 -17.34 2.95 -4.32
C LYS A 51 -17.97 1.58 -4.61
N GLN A 52 -17.83 0.63 -3.69
CA GLN A 52 -18.44 -0.69 -3.78
C GLN A 52 -19.69 -0.71 -2.90
N LEU A 53 -20.86 -0.87 -3.52
CA LEU A 53 -22.05 -1.31 -2.78
C LEU A 53 -21.73 -2.69 -2.21
N PRO A 54 -21.97 -2.95 -0.91
CA PRO A 54 -21.98 -4.33 -0.44
C PRO A 54 -22.91 -5.13 -1.35
N ALA A 55 -22.48 -6.33 -1.74
CA ALA A 55 -23.30 -7.18 -2.59
C ALA A 55 -24.70 -7.31 -1.94
N PRO A 56 -25.79 -7.28 -2.74
CA PRO A 56 -27.11 -7.53 -2.20
C PRO A 56 -27.09 -8.79 -1.31
N PRO A 57 -27.76 -8.77 -0.16
CA PRO A 57 -27.79 -9.92 0.72
C PRO A 57 -28.32 -11.13 -0.06
N LEU A 58 -27.68 -12.28 0.13
CA LEU A 58 -28.14 -13.51 -0.49
C LEU A 58 -29.56 -13.82 0.02
N PRO A 59 -30.46 -14.32 -0.85
CA PRO A 59 -31.74 -14.84 -0.39
C PRO A 59 -31.49 -15.97 0.61
N PHE A 60 -32.43 -16.15 1.54
CA PHE A 60 -32.38 -17.29 2.45
C PHE A 60 -32.41 -18.59 1.63
N GLY A 61 -31.53 -19.54 1.97
CA GLY A 61 -31.40 -20.81 1.23
C GLY A 61 -32.57 -21.78 1.42
N GLY A 62 -33.42 -21.50 2.40
CA GLY A 62 -34.54 -22.33 2.80
C GLY A 62 -35.92 -21.69 2.58
N GLU A 63 -36.95 -22.37 3.06
CA GLU A 63 -38.34 -21.95 2.96
C GLU A 63 -38.84 -21.52 4.34
N ILE A 64 -39.15 -20.22 4.53
CA ILE A 64 -39.72 -19.71 5.78
C ILE A 64 -41.25 -19.82 5.72
N LYS A 65 -41.87 -20.50 6.68
CA LYS A 65 -43.33 -20.59 6.87
C LYS A 65 -43.75 -20.05 8.23
N GLU A 66 -45.05 -19.83 8.41
CA GLU A 66 -45.63 -19.32 9.67
C GLU A 66 -45.22 -20.13 10.90
N ASN A 67 -45.10 -21.46 10.76
CA ASN A 67 -44.63 -22.34 11.81
C ASN A 67 -43.21 -22.87 11.53
N ALA A 68 -42.39 -22.93 12.57
CA ALA A 68 -41.02 -23.45 12.49
C ALA A 68 -40.98 -24.92 12.01
N SER A 69 -41.96 -25.74 12.40
CA SER A 69 -42.07 -27.14 11.98
C SER A 69 -42.32 -27.33 10.49
N GLN A 70 -42.76 -26.28 9.79
CA GLN A 70 -43.07 -26.30 8.36
C GLN A 70 -41.97 -25.62 7.52
N SER A 71 -41.00 -24.97 8.17
CA SER A 71 -39.88 -24.29 7.50
C SER A 71 -38.77 -25.28 7.14
N LYS A 72 -37.97 -24.94 6.12
CA LYS A 72 -36.83 -25.75 5.67
C LYS A 72 -35.54 -24.93 5.72
N PRO A 73 -34.39 -25.54 6.06
CA PRO A 73 -33.09 -24.91 5.95
C PRO A 73 -32.70 -24.66 4.49
#